data_AF-A0A936N8V0-F1
#
_entry.id   AF-A0A936N8V0-F1
#
_cell.length_a   1.000
_cell.length_b   1.000
_cell.length_c   1.000
_cell.angle_alpha   90.00
_cell.angle_beta   90.00
_cell.angle_gamma   90.00
#
_symmetry.space_group_name_H-M   'P 1'
#
loop_
_entity.id
_entity.type
_entity.pdbx_description
1 polymer ?
#
loop_
_entity_poly.entity_id
_entity_poly.type
_entity_poly.pdbx_seq_one_letter_code
_entity_poly.pdbx_strand_id
1 'polypeptide(L)'
;MSEFEDFVRLSFDGGRIGEMPDGPPALPIDLLPEVVAYRDLLVAVAREVYLSRRPHRQRIPRNFADDLGLVLRRLDSGSVAPVLERLVTNGDQLPLTEDELAASQRMIEDALRSPARAQTLPPELRTSAATVALKNFGRNLRPDEWVSISRAGEAVSDPVRFDEGTRRVLLASLAGTHSEVAEEVARIAALDSKGHKATLQSEAGELFTVEYTENDWALLHDNLRPDGLGPRVAVEVEFKIGHDGGRKGVGELLGISVVEVELGAFDAAQDAIVATSGLESGWIDGQCGEPIPEQLRASALDVLQALSHERLPPPSDAYATGEQSIRLCWSGSGWMTSLDVFEDGIVEVVGTHEDRHPSTILEYPTVPDLIAQIGVLEDLTSE
;
A
#
# COMPACT_ATOMS: atom_id res chain seq x y z
N MET A 1 16.37 26.03 -31.19
CA MET A 1 15.61 27.29 -31.02
C MET A 1 14.51 26.97 -30.04
N SER A 2 14.44 27.67 -28.91
CA SER A 2 13.39 27.45 -27.93
C SER A 2 12.27 28.46 -28.17
N GLU A 3 11.05 27.97 -28.20
CA GLU A 3 9.83 28.75 -28.43
C GLU A 3 9.01 28.78 -27.14
N PHE A 4 8.30 29.88 -26.92
CA PHE A 4 7.41 30.04 -25.77
C PHE A 4 5.98 29.98 -26.27
N GLU A 5 5.19 29.11 -25.67
CA GLU A 5 3.77 28.99 -25.95
C GLU A 5 2.97 29.42 -24.72
N ASP A 6 2.03 30.35 -24.90
CA ASP A 6 1.11 30.73 -23.84
C ASP A 6 0.28 29.49 -23.48
N PHE A 7 0.32 29.06 -22.22
CA PHE A 7 -0.28 27.78 -21.82
C PHE A 7 -1.51 28.01 -20.92
N VAL A 8 -1.34 28.71 -19.80
CA VAL A 8 -2.42 29.01 -18.86
C VAL A 8 -2.32 30.43 -18.34
N ARG A 9 -3.48 31.06 -18.19
CA ARG A 9 -3.63 32.36 -17.56
C ARG A 9 -4.30 32.18 -16.21
N LEU A 10 -3.61 32.62 -15.17
CA LEU A 10 -4.18 32.76 -13.82
C LEU A 10 -4.48 34.24 -13.63
N SER A 11 -5.72 34.61 -13.33
CA SER A 11 -6.12 35.99 -13.06
C SER A 11 -6.59 36.12 -11.62
N PHE A 12 -5.91 36.94 -10.83
CA PHE A 12 -6.27 37.20 -9.44
C PHE A 12 -7.17 38.43 -9.36
N ASP A 13 -8.20 38.38 -8.54
CA ASP A 13 -9.17 39.46 -8.35
C ASP A 13 -9.85 39.37 -6.97
N GLY A 14 -10.49 40.46 -6.54
CA GLY A 14 -11.20 40.60 -5.27
C GLY A 14 -10.36 41.15 -4.12
N GLY A 15 -11.05 41.70 -3.12
CA GLY A 15 -10.45 42.23 -1.89
C GLY A 15 -9.28 43.19 -2.15
N ARG A 16 -8.09 42.82 -1.67
CA ARG A 16 -6.87 43.64 -1.80
C ARG A 16 -6.24 43.60 -3.20
N ILE A 17 -6.75 42.78 -4.10
CA ILE A 17 -6.23 42.58 -5.45
C ILE A 17 -6.88 43.62 -6.35
N GLY A 18 -6.08 44.45 -7.03
CA GLY A 18 -6.60 45.48 -7.93
C GLY A 18 -7.16 46.75 -7.25
N GLU A 19 -7.55 46.70 -5.97
CA GLU A 19 -7.95 47.88 -5.20
C GLU A 19 -6.74 48.67 -4.68
N MET A 20 -6.16 49.53 -5.53
CA MET A 20 -5.32 50.64 -5.06
C MET A 20 -6.07 51.95 -5.31
N PRO A 21 -6.41 52.74 -4.26
CA PRO A 21 -7.23 53.95 -4.39
C PRO A 21 -6.72 54.97 -5.43
N ASP A 22 -5.40 55.02 -5.67
CA ASP A 22 -4.76 55.96 -6.58
C ASP A 22 -3.61 55.32 -7.40
N GLY A 23 -3.62 54.00 -7.59
CA GLY A 23 -2.52 53.26 -8.20
C GLY A 23 -2.95 52.30 -9.32
N PRO A 24 -2.02 51.87 -10.20
CA PRO A 24 -2.30 50.80 -11.14
C PRO A 24 -2.64 49.50 -10.38
N PRO A 25 -3.43 48.59 -10.98
CA PRO A 25 -3.70 47.27 -10.40
C PRO A 25 -2.38 46.56 -10.02
N ALA A 26 -2.32 45.99 -8.82
CA ALA A 26 -1.11 45.35 -8.30
C ALA A 26 -1.40 43.95 -7.73
N LEU A 27 -0.45 43.01 -7.90
CA LEU A 27 -0.46 41.71 -7.23
C LEU A 27 0.22 41.83 -5.88
N PRO A 28 -0.49 41.56 -4.77
CA PRO A 28 0.17 41.30 -3.51
C PRO A 28 1.23 40.21 -3.68
N ILE A 29 2.45 40.47 -3.23
CA ILE A 29 3.58 39.54 -3.38
C ILE A 29 3.33 38.18 -2.72
N ASP A 30 2.50 38.16 -1.68
CA ASP A 30 2.09 36.97 -0.95
C ASP A 30 1.08 36.09 -1.72
N LEU A 31 0.62 36.53 -2.89
CA LEU A 31 -0.13 35.70 -3.84
C LEU A 31 0.75 35.04 -4.91
N LEU A 32 2.03 35.42 -5.06
CA LEU A 32 2.96 34.69 -5.94
C LEU A 32 3.10 33.19 -5.60
N PRO A 33 3.08 32.76 -4.32
CA PRO A 33 3.02 31.35 -3.99
C PRO A 33 1.83 30.59 -4.59
N GLU A 34 0.74 31.26 -4.96
CA GLU A 34 -0.40 30.60 -5.62
C GLU A 34 -0.08 30.17 -7.05
N VAL A 35 0.78 30.90 -7.75
CA VAL A 35 1.28 30.52 -9.07
C VAL A 35 2.12 29.25 -8.97
N VAL A 36 2.96 29.17 -7.93
CA VAL A 36 3.78 27.97 -7.64
C VAL A 36 2.89 26.80 -7.25
N ALA A 37 1.89 27.02 -6.38
CA ALA A 37 0.97 25.97 -5.96
C ALA A 37 0.15 25.41 -7.13
N TYR A 38 -0.27 26.26 -8.08
CA TYR A 38 -0.93 25.81 -9.30
C TYR A 38 0.01 24.98 -10.18
N ARG A 39 1.27 25.42 -10.38
CA ARG A 39 2.29 24.62 -11.09
C ARG A 39 2.46 23.26 -10.46
N ASP A 40 2.64 23.20 -9.14
CA ASP A 40 2.88 21.94 -8.42
C ASP A 40 1.66 21.00 -8.51
N LEU A 41 0.45 21.55 -8.49
CA LEU A 41 -0.78 20.79 -8.72
C LEU A 41 -0.81 20.20 -10.13
N LEU A 42 -0.50 21.01 -11.14
CA LEU A 42 -0.43 20.55 -12.52
C LEU A 42 0.64 19.47 -12.73
N VAL A 43 1.83 19.64 -12.17
CA VAL A 43 2.91 18.65 -12.20
C VAL A 43 2.45 17.34 -11.56
N ALA A 44 1.81 17.41 -10.40
CA ALA A 44 1.32 16.24 -9.69
C ALA A 44 0.25 15.48 -10.49
N VAL A 45 -0.73 16.19 -11.06
CA VAL A 45 -1.77 15.56 -11.90
C VAL A 45 -1.18 15.00 -13.19
N ALA A 46 -0.28 15.73 -13.84
CA ALA A 46 0.34 15.28 -15.09
C ALA A 46 1.21 14.05 -14.91
N ARG A 47 1.86 13.91 -13.75
CA ARG A 47 2.56 12.69 -13.37
C ARG A 47 1.62 11.48 -13.39
N GLU A 48 0.44 11.61 -12.79
CA GLU A 48 -0.53 10.52 -12.69
C GLU A 48 -1.17 10.21 -14.05
N VAL A 49 -1.49 11.22 -14.86
CA VAL A 49 -1.95 11.04 -16.25
C VAL A 49 -0.89 10.32 -17.10
N TYR A 50 0.40 10.64 -16.91
CA TYR A 50 1.49 9.98 -17.61
C TYR A 50 1.59 8.49 -17.26
N LEU A 51 1.47 8.15 -15.97
CA LEU A 51 1.55 6.77 -15.48
C LEU A 51 0.30 5.96 -15.86
N SER A 52 -0.90 6.53 -15.79
CA SER A 52 -2.15 5.83 -16.13
C SER A 52 -2.22 5.43 -17.60
N ARG A 53 -1.63 6.24 -18.50
CA ARG A 53 -1.49 5.91 -19.94
C ARG A 53 -0.37 4.91 -20.24
N ARG A 54 0.48 4.60 -19.26
CA ARG A 54 1.65 3.70 -19.41
C ARG A 54 1.72 2.72 -18.24
N PRO A 55 0.77 1.76 -18.14
CA PRO A 55 0.65 0.86 -16.99
C PRO A 55 1.88 -0.02 -16.74
N HIS A 56 2.70 -0.28 -17.75
CA HIS A 56 3.95 -1.05 -17.61
C HIS A 56 5.13 -0.23 -17.03
N ARG A 57 4.97 1.09 -16.83
CA ARG A 57 6.00 1.93 -16.23
C ARG A 57 5.67 2.28 -14.78
N GLN A 58 6.57 1.91 -13.88
CA GLN A 58 6.46 2.23 -12.45
C GLN A 58 7.11 3.58 -12.06
N ARG A 59 7.84 4.22 -12.98
CA ARG A 59 8.59 5.45 -12.73
C ARG A 59 8.43 6.46 -13.86
N ILE A 60 8.35 7.73 -13.48
CA ILE A 60 8.43 8.86 -14.42
C ILE A 60 9.87 9.12 -14.88
N PRO A 61 10.07 9.77 -16.04
CA PRO A 61 11.37 10.28 -16.47
C PRO A 61 12.08 11.10 -15.40
N ARG A 62 13.42 11.07 -15.41
CA ARG A 62 14.21 12.04 -14.62
C ARG A 62 13.89 13.46 -15.10
N ASN A 63 13.85 14.42 -14.18
CA ASN A 63 13.56 15.83 -14.44
C ASN A 63 12.15 16.15 -14.98
N PHE A 64 11.19 15.22 -14.83
CA PHE A 64 9.80 15.39 -15.31
C PHE A 64 9.14 16.74 -14.96
N ALA A 65 9.36 17.25 -13.73
CA ALA A 65 8.81 18.52 -13.26
C ALA A 65 9.51 19.75 -13.87
N ASP A 66 10.78 19.61 -14.22
CA ASP A 66 11.59 20.68 -14.81
C ASP A 66 11.35 20.76 -16.33
N ASP A 67 11.18 19.60 -16.96
CA ASP A 67 10.91 19.46 -18.40
C ASP A 67 9.50 19.95 -18.80
N LEU A 68 8.61 20.19 -17.84
CA LEU A 68 7.35 20.89 -18.06
C LEU A 68 7.57 22.35 -18.49
N GLY A 69 8.72 22.94 -18.16
CA GLY A 69 9.16 24.23 -18.72
C GLY A 69 8.24 25.42 -18.41
N LEU A 70 7.41 25.34 -17.36
CA LEU A 70 6.46 26.39 -17.01
C LEU A 70 7.18 27.58 -16.39
N VAL A 71 7.07 28.75 -17.03
CA VAL A 71 7.69 30.00 -16.58
C VAL A 71 6.66 31.12 -16.48
N LEU A 72 6.77 31.95 -15.45
CA LEU A 72 6.05 33.21 -15.36
C LEU A 72 6.82 34.27 -16.14
N ARG A 73 6.38 34.61 -17.37
CA ARG A 73 7.10 35.57 -18.22
C ARG A 73 6.53 36.98 -18.19
N ARG A 74 5.20 37.11 -18.09
CA ARG A 74 4.53 38.41 -18.12
C ARG A 74 3.39 38.50 -17.12
N LEU A 75 3.10 39.74 -16.75
CA LEU A 75 1.90 40.18 -16.04
C LEU A 75 1.14 41.10 -16.99
N ASP A 76 -0.07 40.73 -17.39
CA ASP A 76 -0.87 41.54 -18.32
C ASP A 76 -1.52 42.75 -17.63
N SER A 77 -1.79 43.82 -18.39
CA SER A 77 -2.43 45.03 -17.87
C SER A 77 -3.93 44.84 -17.63
N GLY A 78 -4.44 45.36 -16.51
CA GLY A 78 -5.89 45.43 -16.22
C GLY A 78 -6.46 44.25 -15.44
N SER A 79 -5.68 43.21 -15.23
CA SER A 79 -5.94 42.21 -14.20
C SER A 79 -4.61 41.64 -13.79
N VAL A 80 -4.50 41.38 -12.51
CA VAL A 80 -3.31 40.92 -11.87
C VAL A 80 -3.07 39.46 -12.24
N ALA A 81 -2.70 39.23 -13.50
CA ALA A 81 -2.86 37.96 -14.18
C ALA A 81 -1.50 37.40 -14.63
N PRO A 82 -0.82 36.61 -13.79
CA PRO A 82 0.34 35.85 -14.23
C PRO A 82 -0.04 34.89 -15.37
N VAL A 83 0.65 35.07 -16.49
CA VAL A 83 0.57 34.15 -17.62
C VAL A 83 1.74 33.18 -17.51
N LEU A 84 1.42 31.89 -17.38
CA LEU A 84 2.40 30.82 -17.45
C LEU A 84 2.59 30.44 -18.91
N GLU A 85 3.81 30.62 -19.40
CA GLU A 85 4.24 30.20 -20.72
C GLU A 85 5.03 28.89 -20.58
N ARG A 86 4.88 27.98 -21.55
CA ARG A 86 5.63 26.73 -21.64
C ARG A 86 6.84 26.92 -22.53
N LEU A 87 8.02 26.55 -22.05
CA LEU A 87 9.25 26.52 -22.85
C LEU A 87 9.32 25.22 -23.67
N VAL A 88 9.26 25.35 -24.99
CA VAL A 88 9.40 24.23 -25.95
C VAL A 88 10.77 24.31 -26.61
N THR A 89 11.66 23.35 -26.34
CA THR A 89 12.99 23.29 -26.97
C THR A 89 12.98 22.34 -28.15
N ASN A 90 13.24 22.86 -29.36
CA ASN A 90 13.33 22.04 -30.57
C ASN A 90 14.46 21.00 -30.46
N GLY A 91 14.09 19.71 -30.37
CA GLY A 91 15.02 18.58 -30.41
C GLY A 91 14.91 17.60 -29.24
N ASP A 92 14.33 18.01 -28.11
CA ASP A 92 14.09 17.12 -26.96
C ASP A 92 12.69 16.52 -27.02
N GLN A 93 12.59 15.21 -26.74
CA GLN A 93 11.30 14.59 -26.47
C GLN A 93 10.82 15.09 -25.11
N LEU A 94 9.88 16.03 -25.11
CA LEU A 94 9.19 16.44 -23.89
C LEU A 94 8.58 15.18 -23.23
N PRO A 95 8.68 15.03 -21.90
CA PRO A 95 8.21 13.83 -21.22
C PRO A 95 6.68 13.70 -21.30
N LEU A 96 5.97 14.80 -21.54
CA LEU A 96 4.53 14.85 -21.75
C LEU A 96 4.22 15.27 -23.19
N THR A 97 3.30 14.53 -23.82
CA THR A 97 2.68 15.00 -25.06
C THR A 97 1.77 16.20 -24.79
N GLU A 98 1.48 16.99 -25.83
CA GLU A 98 0.52 18.11 -25.72
C GLU A 98 -0.85 17.64 -25.20
N ASP A 99 -1.30 16.47 -25.66
CA ASP A 99 -2.55 15.87 -25.23
C ASP A 99 -2.57 15.49 -23.74
N GLU A 100 -1.42 15.08 -23.18
CA GLU A 100 -1.31 14.71 -21.76
C GLU A 100 -1.34 15.94 -20.87
N LEU A 101 -0.65 17.00 -21.29
CA LEU A 101 -0.66 18.27 -20.56
C LEU A 101 -2.05 18.91 -20.59
N ALA A 102 -2.68 18.97 -21.77
CA ALA A 102 -4.04 19.49 -21.92
C ALA A 102 -5.06 18.65 -21.15
N ALA A 103 -4.91 17.31 -21.10
CA ALA A 103 -5.76 16.45 -20.28
C ALA A 103 -5.61 16.72 -18.79
N SER A 104 -4.39 16.93 -18.32
CA SER A 104 -4.09 17.26 -16.91
C SER A 104 -4.72 18.58 -16.50
N GLN A 105 -4.62 19.60 -17.36
CA GLN A 105 -5.25 20.89 -17.13
C GLN A 105 -6.78 20.80 -17.11
N ARG A 106 -7.39 20.12 -18.08
CA ARG A 106 -8.84 19.87 -18.12
C ARG A 106 -9.33 19.22 -16.85
N MET A 107 -8.61 18.22 -16.36
CA MET A 107 -8.97 17.49 -15.16
C MET A 107 -9.00 18.40 -13.92
N ILE A 108 -8.02 19.30 -13.78
CA ILE A 108 -8.02 20.32 -12.72
C ILE A 108 -9.20 21.26 -12.89
N GLU A 109 -9.39 21.84 -14.09
CA GLU A 109 -10.48 22.75 -14.40
C GLU A 109 -11.86 22.15 -14.08
N ASP A 110 -12.10 20.90 -14.46
CA ASP A 110 -13.37 20.20 -14.24
C ASP A 110 -13.63 19.94 -12.75
N ALA A 111 -12.59 19.55 -12.00
CA ALA A 111 -12.69 19.39 -10.55
C ALA A 111 -13.03 20.72 -9.86
N LEU A 112 -12.42 21.82 -10.31
CA LEU A 112 -12.66 23.15 -9.76
C LEU A 112 -14.05 23.72 -10.14
N ARG A 113 -14.59 23.42 -11.32
CA ARG A 113 -15.93 23.87 -11.76
C ARG A 113 -17.08 23.21 -10.99
N SER A 114 -16.92 21.95 -10.58
CA SER A 114 -18.00 21.16 -9.97
C SER A 114 -17.59 20.53 -8.64
N PRO A 115 -17.21 21.33 -7.63
CA PRO A 115 -16.69 20.81 -6.37
C PRO A 115 -17.74 19.97 -5.62
N ALA A 116 -19.04 20.28 -5.80
CA ALA A 116 -20.15 19.53 -5.19
C ALA A 116 -20.42 18.14 -5.82
N ARG A 117 -19.81 17.82 -6.97
CA ARG A 117 -19.77 16.44 -7.51
C ARG A 117 -18.68 15.58 -6.86
N ALA A 118 -17.91 16.16 -5.94
CA ALA A 118 -17.15 15.60 -4.81
C ALA A 118 -16.93 14.08 -4.68
N GLN A 119 -17.97 13.26 -4.81
CA GLN A 119 -17.89 11.80 -4.72
C GLN A 119 -17.11 11.19 -5.91
N THR A 120 -16.86 11.95 -6.98
CA THR A 120 -16.18 11.50 -8.22
C THR A 120 -15.03 12.40 -8.66
N LEU A 121 -14.20 12.92 -7.74
CA LEU A 121 -12.89 13.45 -8.14
C LEU A 121 -12.12 12.39 -8.96
N PRO A 122 -11.44 12.75 -10.05
CA PRO A 122 -10.61 11.80 -10.80
C PRO A 122 -9.56 11.12 -9.89
N PRO A 123 -9.28 9.81 -10.06
CA PRO A 123 -8.26 9.10 -9.28
C PRO A 123 -6.90 9.80 -9.25
N GLU A 124 -6.51 10.44 -10.34
CA GLU A 124 -5.25 11.20 -10.49
C GLU A 124 -5.17 12.40 -9.54
N LEU A 125 -6.31 13.03 -9.23
CA LEU A 125 -6.42 14.13 -8.27
C LEU A 125 -6.49 13.65 -6.81
N ARG A 126 -6.68 12.34 -6.60
CA ARG A 126 -6.78 11.72 -5.26
C ARG A 126 -5.45 11.17 -4.74
N THR A 127 -4.39 11.22 -5.54
CA THR A 127 -3.06 10.80 -5.07
C THR A 127 -2.54 11.70 -3.95
N SER A 128 -1.63 11.19 -3.13
CA SER A 128 -1.05 11.95 -2.02
C SER A 128 -0.38 13.23 -2.50
N ALA A 129 0.36 13.17 -3.61
CA ALA A 129 1.03 14.32 -4.22
C ALA A 129 0.03 15.38 -4.73
N ALA A 130 -0.97 14.97 -5.52
CA ALA A 130 -1.98 15.89 -6.05
C ALA A 130 -2.83 16.50 -4.92
N THR A 131 -3.16 15.71 -3.90
CA THR A 131 -3.91 16.17 -2.72
C THR A 131 -3.13 17.22 -1.93
N VAL A 132 -1.82 17.01 -1.70
CA VAL A 132 -0.97 18.00 -1.02
C VAL A 132 -0.87 19.28 -1.84
N ALA A 133 -0.68 19.17 -3.16
CA ALA A 133 -0.62 20.34 -4.03
C ALA A 133 -1.95 21.13 -4.06
N LEU A 134 -3.08 20.43 -4.15
CA LEU A 134 -4.42 21.03 -4.08
C LEU A 134 -4.69 21.67 -2.71
N LYS A 135 -4.21 21.06 -1.62
CA LYS A 135 -4.22 21.65 -0.27
C LYS A 135 -3.38 22.92 -0.17
N ASN A 136 -2.35 23.11 -1.00
CA ASN A 136 -1.58 24.35 -0.99
C ASN A 136 -2.20 25.44 -1.88
N PHE A 137 -2.90 25.07 -2.94
CA PHE A 137 -3.53 26.01 -3.86
C PHE A 137 -4.77 26.70 -3.27
N GLY A 138 -4.78 28.03 -3.28
CA GLY A 138 -5.79 28.90 -2.69
C GLY A 138 -5.61 29.16 -1.20
N ARG A 139 -4.46 28.81 -0.61
CA ARG A 139 -4.22 28.96 0.84
C ARG A 139 -4.01 30.42 1.25
N ASN A 140 -3.48 31.26 0.37
CA ASN A 140 -3.21 32.67 0.63
C ASN A 140 -4.33 33.60 0.14
N LEU A 141 -5.40 33.04 -0.44
CA LEU A 141 -6.60 33.79 -0.82
C LEU A 141 -7.42 34.13 0.42
N ARG A 142 -7.87 35.38 0.51
CA ARG A 142 -8.87 35.83 1.49
C ARG A 142 -10.29 35.44 1.07
N PRO A 143 -11.29 35.54 1.98
CA PRO A 143 -12.67 35.14 1.68
C PRO A 143 -13.32 35.87 0.49
N ASP A 144 -12.86 37.09 0.21
CA ASP A 144 -13.30 37.97 -0.86
C ASP A 144 -12.37 37.97 -2.10
N GLU A 145 -11.37 37.10 -2.11
CA GLU A 145 -10.39 36.94 -3.20
C GLU A 145 -10.63 35.65 -3.98
N TRP A 146 -10.32 35.66 -5.27
CA TRP A 146 -10.39 34.47 -6.10
C TRP A 146 -9.30 34.47 -7.18
N VAL A 147 -9.04 33.27 -7.70
CA VAL A 147 -8.24 33.08 -8.91
C VAL A 147 -9.14 32.51 -10.01
N SER A 148 -9.06 33.13 -11.18
CA SER A 148 -9.70 32.69 -12.40
C SER A 148 -8.67 32.00 -13.29
N ILE A 149 -8.96 30.79 -13.71
CA ILE A 149 -8.07 29.95 -14.52
C ILE A 149 -8.67 29.84 -15.92
N SER A 150 -7.89 30.15 -16.94
CA SER A 150 -8.29 29.99 -18.33
C SER A 150 -7.12 29.50 -19.18
N ARG A 151 -7.41 28.73 -20.23
CA ARG A 151 -6.42 28.44 -21.27
C ARG A 151 -6.03 29.70 -21.99
N ALA A 152 -4.76 29.80 -22.34
CA ALA A 152 -4.34 30.89 -23.19
C ALA A 152 -4.80 30.66 -24.64
N GLY A 153 -5.18 31.74 -25.34
CA GLY A 153 -5.68 31.67 -26.72
C GLY A 153 -7.18 31.33 -26.87
N GLU A 154 -7.84 30.76 -25.86
CA GLU A 154 -9.31 30.64 -25.83
C GLU A 154 -9.94 31.97 -25.39
N ALA A 155 -11.09 32.34 -25.97
CA ALA A 155 -11.85 33.49 -25.49
C ALA A 155 -12.21 33.28 -24.01
N VAL A 156 -12.01 34.31 -23.17
CA VAL A 156 -12.30 34.32 -21.72
C VAL A 156 -13.81 34.28 -21.45
N SER A 157 -14.57 33.47 -22.16
CA SER A 157 -16.03 33.39 -22.01
C SER A 157 -16.44 32.54 -20.81
N ASP A 158 -15.57 31.66 -20.30
CA ASP A 158 -15.86 30.80 -19.15
C ASP A 158 -14.61 30.43 -18.32
N PRO A 159 -13.99 31.41 -17.62
CA PRO A 159 -12.87 31.12 -16.72
C PRO A 159 -13.34 30.32 -15.51
N VAL A 160 -12.54 29.33 -15.10
CA VAL A 160 -12.81 28.56 -13.88
C VAL A 160 -12.44 29.40 -12.66
N ARG A 161 -13.44 29.76 -11.86
CA ARG A 161 -13.25 30.51 -10.63
C ARG A 161 -12.95 29.57 -9.46
N PHE A 162 -11.87 29.85 -8.76
CA PHE A 162 -11.46 29.15 -7.55
C PHE A 162 -11.28 30.14 -6.40
N ASP A 163 -12.02 29.91 -5.32
CA ASP A 163 -12.04 30.73 -4.11
C ASP A 163 -12.07 29.86 -2.85
N GLU A 164 -12.11 30.49 -1.67
CA GLU A 164 -12.15 29.79 -0.39
C GLU A 164 -13.36 28.83 -0.26
N GLY A 165 -14.50 29.19 -0.86
CA GLY A 165 -15.71 28.37 -0.85
C GLY A 165 -15.51 27.07 -1.64
N THR A 166 -15.06 27.18 -2.89
CA THR A 166 -14.72 26.04 -3.75
C THR A 166 -13.64 25.17 -3.10
N ARG A 167 -12.60 25.78 -2.55
CA ARG A 167 -11.53 25.09 -1.82
C ARG A 167 -12.06 24.28 -0.64
N ARG A 168 -12.94 24.85 0.18
CA ARG A 168 -13.52 24.16 1.34
C ARG A 168 -14.30 22.90 0.93
N VAL A 169 -15.12 23.00 -0.12
CA VAL A 169 -15.89 21.87 -0.64
C VAL A 169 -14.97 20.79 -1.21
N LEU A 170 -13.93 21.17 -1.98
CA LEU A 170 -12.95 20.23 -2.52
C LEU A 170 -12.16 19.51 -1.43
N LEU A 171 -11.70 20.23 -0.41
CA LEU A 171 -10.96 19.62 0.69
C LEU A 171 -11.84 18.69 1.52
N ALA A 172 -13.13 19.02 1.71
CA ALA A 172 -14.08 18.10 2.33
C ALA A 172 -14.30 16.84 1.49
N SER A 173 -14.30 16.97 0.16
CA SER A 173 -14.41 15.85 -0.79
C SER A 173 -13.17 14.93 -0.74
N LEU A 174 -11.98 15.51 -0.57
CA LEU A 174 -10.72 14.77 -0.40
C LEU A 174 -10.58 14.11 0.98
N ALA A 175 -11.28 14.61 1.99
CA ALA A 175 -11.26 14.04 3.34
C ALA A 175 -12.14 12.79 3.48
N GLY A 176 -12.94 12.45 2.47
CA GLY A 176 -13.76 11.23 2.46
C GLY A 176 -12.91 9.96 2.34
N THR A 177 -13.27 8.93 3.10
CA THR A 177 -12.85 7.55 2.80
C THR A 177 -13.63 7.05 1.60
N HIS A 178 -12.99 6.26 0.75
CA HIS A 178 -13.69 5.51 -0.30
C HIS A 178 -13.56 4.02 -0.04
N SER A 179 -14.54 3.28 -0.54
CA SER A 179 -14.59 1.83 -0.40
C SER A 179 -13.86 1.15 -1.56
N GLU A 180 -13.06 0.16 -1.25
CA GLU A 180 -12.45 -0.75 -2.22
C GLU A 180 -12.76 -2.19 -1.80
N VAL A 181 -13.17 -3.02 -2.75
CA VAL A 181 -13.40 -4.45 -2.51
C VAL A 181 -12.12 -5.19 -2.85
N ALA A 182 -11.62 -6.00 -1.93
CA ALA A 182 -10.45 -6.83 -2.13
C ALA A 182 -10.70 -8.25 -1.63
N GLU A 183 -10.05 -9.21 -2.29
CA GLU A 183 -10.01 -10.60 -1.87
C GLU A 183 -8.73 -10.83 -1.06
N GLU A 184 -8.86 -11.39 0.14
CA GLU A 184 -7.75 -11.72 1.02
C GLU A 184 -7.85 -13.15 1.55
N VAL A 185 -6.69 -13.75 1.83
CA VAL A 185 -6.60 -15.01 2.56
C VAL A 185 -6.27 -14.70 4.02
N ALA A 186 -7.09 -15.22 4.93
CA ALA A 186 -6.97 -14.94 6.35
C ALA A 186 -7.33 -16.16 7.21
N ARG A 187 -7.08 -16.06 8.52
CA ARG A 187 -7.57 -16.99 9.54
C ARG A 187 -8.54 -16.28 10.47
N ILE A 188 -9.51 -17.00 11.01
CA ILE A 188 -10.48 -16.45 11.94
C ILE A 188 -9.87 -16.44 13.34
N ALA A 189 -9.63 -15.25 13.88
CA ALA A 189 -9.00 -15.06 15.19
C ALA A 189 -10.03 -14.91 16.31
N ALA A 190 -11.16 -14.25 16.05
CA ALA A 190 -12.21 -14.06 17.05
C ALA A 190 -13.58 -13.79 16.42
N LEU A 191 -14.65 -14.09 17.16
CA LEU A 191 -16.04 -13.80 16.79
C LEU A 191 -16.79 -13.12 17.93
N ASP A 192 -17.47 -12.01 17.61
CA ASP A 192 -18.44 -11.34 18.46
C ASP A 192 -19.84 -11.53 17.88
N SER A 193 -20.55 -12.49 18.45
CA SER A 193 -21.92 -12.84 18.06
C SER A 193 -22.96 -11.77 18.36
N LYS A 194 -22.70 -10.88 19.32
CA LYS A 194 -23.63 -9.78 19.65
C LYS A 194 -23.40 -8.56 18.76
N GLY A 195 -22.14 -8.29 18.43
CA GLY A 195 -21.74 -7.20 17.57
C GLY A 195 -21.81 -7.50 16.07
N HIS A 196 -22.03 -8.77 15.68
CA HIS A 196 -21.91 -9.27 14.31
C HIS A 196 -20.54 -8.93 13.70
N LYS A 197 -19.47 -9.16 14.48
CA LYS A 197 -18.09 -8.84 14.08
C LYS A 197 -17.17 -10.03 14.14
N ALA A 198 -16.37 -10.20 13.10
CA ALA A 198 -15.31 -11.21 13.04
C ALA A 198 -13.95 -10.51 12.98
N THR A 199 -12.99 -10.99 13.77
CA THR A 199 -11.59 -10.58 13.66
C THR A 199 -10.85 -11.62 12.86
N LEU A 200 -10.20 -11.18 11.81
CA LEU A 200 -9.44 -11.99 10.87
C LEU A 200 -7.96 -11.62 10.95
N GLN A 201 -7.09 -12.60 10.77
CA GLN A 201 -5.66 -12.42 10.68
C GLN A 201 -5.20 -12.71 9.25
N SER A 202 -4.62 -11.72 8.56
CA SER A 202 -4.04 -11.92 7.23
C SER A 202 -2.82 -12.84 7.27
N GLU A 203 -2.36 -13.31 6.11
CA GLU A 203 -1.11 -14.08 6.00
C GLU A 203 0.12 -13.32 6.53
N ALA A 204 0.11 -11.99 6.44
CA ALA A 204 1.17 -11.14 6.98
C ALA A 204 1.08 -10.96 8.51
N GLY A 205 0.11 -11.60 9.17
CA GLY A 205 -0.12 -11.52 10.62
C GLY A 205 -0.93 -10.28 11.06
N GLU A 206 -1.39 -9.44 10.13
CA GLU A 206 -2.18 -8.25 10.43
C GLU A 206 -3.60 -8.63 10.86
N LEU A 207 -4.07 -8.07 11.98
CA LEU A 207 -5.44 -8.27 12.45
C LEU A 207 -6.36 -7.18 11.89
N PHE A 208 -7.51 -7.59 11.37
CA PHE A 208 -8.56 -6.68 10.92
C PHE A 208 -9.95 -7.20 11.27
N THR A 209 -10.91 -6.30 11.49
CA THR A 209 -12.26 -6.67 11.95
C THR A 209 -13.30 -6.33 10.89
N VAL A 210 -14.07 -7.34 10.47
CA VAL A 210 -15.16 -7.20 9.51
C VAL A 210 -16.52 -7.31 10.22
N GLU A 211 -17.53 -6.64 9.67
CA GLU A 211 -18.94 -6.90 10.01
C GLU A 211 -19.46 -8.04 9.12
N TYR A 212 -20.17 -9.01 9.70
CA TYR A 212 -20.67 -10.19 8.98
C TYR A 212 -22.18 -10.35 9.11
N THR A 213 -22.80 -11.10 8.19
CA THR A 213 -24.25 -11.35 8.18
C THR A 213 -24.61 -12.69 8.83
N GLU A 214 -25.89 -12.93 9.16
CA GLU A 214 -26.31 -14.24 9.69
C GLU A 214 -25.97 -15.41 8.75
N ASN A 215 -25.84 -15.17 7.44
CA ASN A 215 -25.47 -16.21 6.47
C ASN A 215 -24.02 -16.67 6.62
N ASP A 216 -23.14 -15.78 7.08
CA ASP A 216 -21.71 -16.06 7.24
C ASP A 216 -21.40 -16.80 8.55
N TRP A 217 -22.35 -16.77 9.49
CA TRP A 217 -22.16 -17.26 10.86
C TRP A 217 -21.68 -18.71 10.91
N ALA A 218 -22.34 -19.62 10.19
CA ALA A 218 -22.01 -21.04 10.24
C ALA A 218 -20.56 -21.29 9.81
N LEU A 219 -20.14 -20.69 8.69
CA LEU A 219 -18.77 -20.85 8.19
C LEU A 219 -17.77 -20.22 9.15
N LEU A 220 -18.03 -19.01 9.64
CA LEU A 220 -17.15 -18.34 10.58
C LEU A 220 -17.00 -19.13 11.90
N HIS A 221 -18.13 -19.55 12.47
CA HIS A 221 -18.18 -20.28 13.73
C HIS A 221 -17.51 -21.65 13.63
N ASP A 222 -17.81 -22.41 12.58
CA ASP A 222 -17.32 -23.79 12.44
C ASP A 222 -15.82 -23.86 12.12
N ASN A 223 -15.24 -22.76 11.63
CA ASN A 223 -13.83 -22.66 11.28
C ASN A 223 -13.00 -21.83 12.28
N LEU A 224 -13.59 -21.30 13.34
CA LEU A 224 -12.85 -20.67 14.43
C LEU A 224 -12.20 -21.75 15.32
N ARG A 225 -10.89 -21.63 15.55
CA ARG A 225 -10.18 -22.48 16.52
C ARG A 225 -9.72 -21.68 17.75
N PRO A 226 -9.69 -22.27 18.96
CA PRO A 226 -9.30 -21.57 20.19
C PRO A 226 -7.88 -21.00 20.19
N ASP A 227 -7.00 -21.58 19.38
CA ASP A 227 -5.60 -21.18 19.21
C ASP A 227 -5.39 -20.14 18.09
N GLY A 228 -6.45 -19.75 17.37
CA GLY A 228 -6.35 -18.87 16.20
C GLY A 228 -5.73 -19.54 14.95
N LEU A 229 -5.41 -20.83 15.02
CA LEU A 229 -4.82 -21.63 13.93
C LEU A 229 -5.90 -22.38 13.14
N GLY A 230 -7.06 -21.74 12.98
CA GLY A 230 -8.15 -22.24 12.13
C GLY A 230 -7.72 -22.40 10.67
N PRO A 231 -8.48 -23.16 9.87
CA PRO A 231 -8.23 -23.27 8.44
C PRO A 231 -8.25 -21.88 7.78
N ARG A 232 -7.49 -21.74 6.70
CA ARG A 232 -7.45 -20.51 5.91
C ARG A 232 -8.80 -20.30 5.23
N VAL A 233 -9.27 -19.07 5.23
CA VAL A 233 -10.49 -18.63 4.56
C VAL A 233 -10.14 -17.56 3.54
N ALA A 234 -10.74 -17.66 2.35
CA ALA A 234 -10.75 -16.58 1.38
C ALA A 234 -11.94 -15.68 1.70
N VAL A 235 -11.65 -14.40 1.89
CA VAL A 235 -12.64 -13.39 2.25
C VAL A 235 -12.66 -12.29 1.20
N GLU A 236 -13.85 -11.93 0.75
CA GLU A 236 -14.09 -10.73 -0.05
C GLU A 236 -14.57 -9.64 0.91
N VAL A 237 -13.79 -8.57 1.02
CA VAL A 237 -13.97 -7.56 2.08
C VAL A 237 -13.98 -6.16 1.48
N GLU A 238 -14.92 -5.34 1.95
CA GLU A 238 -14.92 -3.91 1.67
C GLU A 238 -13.99 -3.17 2.63
N PHE A 239 -12.89 -2.59 2.13
CA PHE A 239 -11.98 -1.75 2.91
C PHE A 239 -12.31 -0.28 2.74
N LYS A 240 -12.26 0.47 3.86
CA LYS A 240 -12.31 1.94 3.84
C LYS A 240 -10.90 2.46 3.68
N ILE A 241 -10.56 2.86 2.46
CA ILE A 241 -9.24 3.38 2.12
C ILE A 241 -9.23 4.90 2.31
N GLY A 242 -8.26 5.36 3.12
CA GLY A 242 -7.94 6.77 3.28
C GLY A 242 -7.21 7.34 2.08
N HIS A 243 -7.22 8.66 1.96
CA HIS A 243 -6.53 9.39 0.89
C HIS A 243 -5.00 9.18 0.81
N ASP A 244 -4.38 8.64 1.85
CA ASP A 244 -2.96 8.24 1.87
C ASP A 244 -2.73 6.86 1.24
N GLY A 245 -3.79 6.20 0.75
CA GLY A 245 -3.77 4.80 0.33
C GLY A 245 -3.76 3.82 1.50
N GLY A 246 -3.76 4.31 2.74
CA GLY A 246 -3.79 3.48 3.94
C GLY A 246 -5.21 2.99 4.24
N ARG A 247 -5.32 1.74 4.68
CA ARG A 247 -6.56 1.20 5.25
C ARG A 247 -6.90 2.01 6.51
N LYS A 248 -8.00 2.77 6.48
CA LYS A 248 -8.49 3.57 7.62
C LYS A 248 -9.58 2.85 8.41
N GLY A 249 -10.11 1.78 7.85
CA GLY A 249 -11.04 0.89 8.50
C GLY A 249 -11.44 -0.23 7.56
N VAL A 250 -12.13 -1.21 8.11
CA VAL A 250 -12.72 -2.31 7.37
C VAL A 250 -14.24 -2.18 7.50
N GLY A 251 -14.94 -2.45 6.40
CA GLY A 251 -16.39 -2.39 6.28
C GLY A 251 -17.00 -3.77 6.46
N GLU A 252 -17.77 -4.17 5.45
CA GLU A 252 -18.57 -5.39 5.45
C GLU A 252 -17.81 -6.57 4.81
N LEU A 253 -18.04 -7.77 5.34
CA LEU A 253 -17.67 -9.03 4.72
C LEU A 253 -18.69 -9.33 3.60
N LEU A 254 -18.24 -9.28 2.36
CA LEU A 254 -19.09 -9.49 1.18
C LEU A 254 -19.18 -10.97 0.78
N GLY A 255 -18.16 -11.75 1.11
CA GLY A 255 -18.12 -13.17 0.86
C GLY A 255 -17.05 -13.87 1.69
N ILE A 256 -17.30 -15.13 2.03
CA ILE A 256 -16.34 -15.98 2.72
C ILE A 256 -16.44 -17.42 2.20
N SER A 257 -15.28 -18.05 2.00
CA SER A 257 -15.17 -19.46 1.67
C SER A 257 -13.97 -20.07 2.38
N VAL A 258 -14.07 -21.34 2.77
CA VAL A 258 -12.90 -22.09 3.25
C VAL A 258 -12.02 -22.35 2.04
N VAL A 259 -10.74 -21.98 2.14
CA VAL A 259 -9.81 -22.31 1.06
C VAL A 259 -9.46 -23.78 1.23
N GLU A 260 -10.05 -24.64 0.40
CA GLU A 260 -9.53 -25.99 0.16
C GLU A 260 -8.25 -25.84 -0.65
N VAL A 261 -7.16 -25.50 0.04
CA VAL A 261 -5.82 -25.46 -0.54
C VAL A 261 -5.33 -26.90 -0.66
N GLU A 262 -4.83 -27.30 -1.84
CA GLU A 262 -3.82 -28.35 -1.91
C GLU A 262 -2.68 -27.91 -0.99
N LEU A 263 -2.65 -28.42 0.25
CA LEU A 263 -1.75 -27.99 1.32
C LEU A 263 -0.40 -27.56 0.75
N GLY A 264 -0.13 -26.25 0.78
CA GLY A 264 1.23 -25.79 0.53
C GLY A 264 2.14 -26.49 1.52
N ALA A 265 3.32 -26.92 1.12
CA ALA A 265 4.16 -27.76 2.00
C ALA A 265 4.50 -27.11 3.36
N PHE A 266 4.42 -25.78 3.49
CA PHE A 266 4.47 -25.08 4.78
C PHE A 266 3.24 -25.34 5.67
N ASP A 267 2.03 -25.37 5.09
CA ASP A 267 0.80 -25.70 5.84
C ASP A 267 0.81 -27.16 6.30
N ALA A 268 1.31 -28.08 5.47
CA ALA A 268 1.46 -29.48 5.85
C ALA A 268 2.41 -29.65 7.05
N ALA A 269 3.54 -28.92 7.05
CA ALA A 269 4.47 -28.91 8.17
C ALA A 269 3.86 -28.26 9.43
N GLN A 270 3.10 -27.17 9.26
CA GLN A 270 2.40 -26.52 10.37
C GLN A 270 1.40 -27.49 11.04
N ASP A 271 0.58 -28.17 10.24
CA ASP A 271 -0.39 -29.14 10.72
C ASP A 271 0.29 -30.32 11.44
N ALA A 272 1.43 -30.79 10.92
CA ALA A 272 2.19 -31.86 11.54
C ALA A 272 2.77 -31.44 12.91
N ILE A 273 3.27 -30.21 13.05
CA ILE A 273 3.72 -29.66 14.34
C ILE A 273 2.55 -29.57 15.32
N VAL A 274 1.38 -29.06 14.88
CA VAL A 274 0.19 -28.96 15.74
C VAL A 274 -0.30 -30.33 16.19
N ALA A 275 -0.25 -31.34 15.31
CA ALA A 275 -0.65 -32.71 15.62
C ALA A 275 0.19 -33.34 16.74
N THR A 276 1.41 -32.87 17.00
CA THR A 276 2.25 -33.35 18.12
C THR A 276 1.64 -33.07 19.50
N SER A 277 0.66 -32.16 19.60
CA SER A 277 -0.08 -31.91 20.85
C SER A 277 -0.90 -33.12 21.33
N GLY A 278 -1.25 -34.04 20.44
CA GLY A 278 -1.99 -35.26 20.77
C GLY A 278 -1.11 -36.43 21.22
N LEU A 279 0.21 -36.26 21.30
CA LEU A 279 1.13 -37.34 21.68
C LEU A 279 1.09 -37.58 23.20
N GLU A 280 0.71 -38.80 23.58
CA GLU A 280 0.73 -39.26 24.97
C GLU A 280 2.10 -39.85 25.36
N SER A 281 2.35 -40.01 26.65
CA SER A 281 3.59 -40.68 27.11
C SER A 281 3.64 -42.12 26.59
N GLY A 282 4.78 -42.51 26.04
CA GLY A 282 4.97 -43.81 25.37
C GLY A 282 4.59 -43.81 23.89
N TRP A 283 4.42 -42.66 23.22
CA TRP A 283 3.93 -42.62 21.83
C TRP A 283 4.84 -43.28 20.78
N ILE A 284 6.12 -43.55 21.09
CA ILE A 284 7.06 -44.19 20.14
C ILE A 284 6.87 -45.71 20.09
N ASP A 285 6.86 -46.38 21.24
CA ASP A 285 6.85 -47.84 21.35
C ASP A 285 6.01 -48.38 22.53
N GLY A 286 5.22 -47.51 23.16
CA GLY A 286 4.47 -47.78 24.38
C GLY A 286 5.29 -47.65 25.67
N GLN A 287 6.59 -47.33 25.60
CA GLN A 287 7.49 -47.18 26.74
C GLN A 287 8.27 -45.87 26.73
N CYS A 288 8.58 -45.35 25.54
CA CYS A 288 9.39 -44.17 25.31
C CYS A 288 8.63 -43.12 24.50
N GLY A 289 9.08 -41.86 24.58
CA GLY A 289 8.44 -40.71 23.94
C GLY A 289 7.57 -39.97 24.93
N GLU A 290 8.03 -38.79 25.36
CA GLU A 290 7.26 -37.93 26.25
C GLU A 290 6.34 -37.00 25.44
N PRO A 291 5.25 -36.49 26.05
CA PRO A 291 4.42 -35.46 25.43
C PRO A 291 5.24 -34.22 25.13
N ILE A 292 5.02 -33.64 23.95
CA ILE A 292 5.71 -32.43 23.53
C ILE A 292 5.15 -31.22 24.30
N PRO A 293 6.00 -30.41 24.98
CA PRO A 293 5.55 -29.20 25.66
C PRO A 293 4.97 -28.16 24.70
N GLU A 294 4.01 -27.37 25.19
CA GLU A 294 3.41 -26.28 24.40
C GLU A 294 4.44 -25.23 23.98
N GLN A 295 5.38 -24.90 24.86
CA GLN A 295 6.45 -23.94 24.58
C GLN A 295 7.37 -24.41 23.44
N LEU A 296 7.64 -25.71 23.36
CA LEU A 296 8.44 -26.28 22.28
C LEU A 296 7.69 -26.23 20.94
N ARG A 297 6.39 -26.57 20.92
CA ARG A 297 5.56 -26.40 19.70
C ARG A 297 5.52 -24.96 19.24
N ALA A 298 5.31 -24.02 20.15
CA ALA A 298 5.31 -22.58 19.82
C ALA A 298 6.66 -22.17 19.20
N SER A 299 7.77 -22.60 19.78
CA SER A 299 9.11 -22.32 19.27
C SER A 299 9.34 -22.88 17.85
N ALA A 300 8.85 -24.09 17.57
CA ALA A 300 8.95 -24.69 16.24
C ALA A 300 8.05 -23.98 15.20
N LEU A 301 6.87 -23.51 15.61
CA LEU A 301 5.99 -22.70 14.75
C LEU A 301 6.61 -21.34 14.43
N ASP A 302 7.27 -20.70 15.40
CA ASP A 302 8.00 -19.44 15.19
C ASP A 302 9.13 -19.61 14.16
N VAL A 303 9.87 -20.73 14.23
CA VAL A 303 10.89 -21.08 13.22
C VAL A 303 10.24 -21.28 11.85
N LEU A 304 9.16 -22.06 11.75
CA LEU A 304 8.46 -22.32 10.49
C LEU A 304 7.94 -21.02 9.84
N GLN A 305 7.42 -20.10 10.65
CA GLN A 305 6.98 -18.79 10.20
C GLN A 305 8.15 -17.93 9.69
N ALA A 306 9.29 -17.94 10.39
CA ALA A 306 10.49 -17.22 9.96
C ALA A 306 11.03 -17.76 8.62
N LEU A 307 11.05 -19.08 8.43
CA LEU A 307 11.44 -19.73 7.17
C LEU A 307 10.54 -19.29 6.01
N SER A 308 9.22 -19.22 6.24
CA SER A 308 8.24 -18.75 5.26
C SER A 308 8.45 -17.27 4.89
N HIS A 309 8.71 -16.40 5.88
CA HIS A 309 8.95 -14.97 5.67
C HIS A 309 10.18 -14.72 4.78
N GLU A 310 11.25 -15.49 4.99
CA GLU A 310 12.50 -15.40 4.23
C GLU A 310 12.46 -16.16 2.89
N ARG A 311 11.29 -16.72 2.53
CA ARG A 311 11.05 -17.43 1.27
C ARG A 311 11.96 -18.63 1.05
N LEU A 312 12.38 -19.28 2.14
CA LEU A 312 13.10 -20.54 2.07
C LEU A 312 12.17 -21.67 1.58
N PRO A 313 12.72 -22.77 1.04
CA PRO A 313 11.92 -23.93 0.68
C PRO A 313 11.14 -24.46 1.90
N PRO A 314 9.89 -24.91 1.73
CA PRO A 314 9.17 -25.59 2.80
C PRO A 314 9.86 -26.90 3.19
N PRO A 315 9.84 -27.29 4.48
CA PRO A 315 10.27 -28.62 4.86
C PRO A 315 9.38 -29.67 4.20
N SER A 316 9.98 -30.77 3.76
CA SER A 316 9.28 -31.93 3.21
C SER A 316 8.56 -32.73 4.30
N ASP A 317 9.03 -32.65 5.55
CA ASP A 317 8.41 -33.33 6.70
C ASP A 317 8.67 -32.57 8.00
N ALA A 318 7.76 -32.72 8.97
CA ALA A 318 7.90 -32.17 10.31
C ALA A 318 7.32 -33.14 11.35
N TYR A 319 8.09 -33.48 12.38
CA TYR A 319 7.66 -34.46 13.38
C TYR A 319 8.36 -34.30 14.73
N ALA A 320 7.72 -34.80 15.79
CA ALA A 320 8.33 -34.90 17.11
C ALA A 320 9.42 -35.97 17.14
N THR A 321 10.48 -35.77 17.93
CA THR A 321 11.54 -36.76 18.14
C THR A 321 11.47 -37.37 19.54
N GLY A 322 12.20 -38.46 19.76
CA GLY A 322 12.35 -39.06 21.10
C GLY A 322 13.23 -38.26 22.07
N GLU A 323 13.86 -37.18 21.61
CA GLU A 323 14.82 -36.37 22.38
C GLU A 323 14.22 -35.04 22.87
N GLN A 324 12.89 -34.95 22.98
CA GLN A 324 12.19 -33.71 23.34
C GLN A 324 12.51 -32.56 22.36
N SER A 325 12.52 -32.88 21.06
CA SER A 325 12.68 -31.90 19.99
C SER A 325 11.59 -32.06 18.93
N ILE A 326 11.41 -31.01 18.13
CA ILE A 326 10.63 -31.05 16.90
C ILE A 326 11.59 -30.87 15.74
N ARG A 327 11.56 -31.81 14.80
CA ARG A 327 12.42 -31.82 13.63
C ARG A 327 11.68 -31.35 12.38
N LEU A 328 12.29 -30.43 11.65
CA LEU A 328 11.93 -30.06 10.28
C LEU A 328 12.94 -30.66 9.31
N CYS A 329 12.49 -31.34 8.26
CA CYS A 329 13.37 -32.01 7.29
C CYS A 329 13.20 -31.42 5.89
N TRP A 330 14.31 -31.33 5.16
CA TRP A 330 14.36 -31.10 3.73
C TRP A 330 15.14 -32.25 3.10
N SER A 331 14.54 -32.89 2.11
CA SER A 331 15.14 -34.03 1.41
C SER A 331 15.15 -33.77 -0.09
N GLY A 332 16.34 -33.75 -0.68
CA GLY A 332 16.56 -33.66 -2.13
C GLY A 332 17.24 -34.92 -2.67
N SER A 333 17.57 -34.92 -3.98
CA SER A 333 18.30 -36.03 -4.59
C SER A 333 19.78 -36.00 -4.15
N GLY A 334 20.11 -36.75 -3.10
CA GLY A 334 21.48 -36.92 -2.61
C GLY A 334 21.86 -36.07 -1.40
N TRP A 335 20.94 -35.28 -0.84
CA TRP A 335 21.15 -34.48 0.36
C TRP A 335 19.92 -34.49 1.28
N MET A 336 20.19 -34.32 2.57
CA MET A 336 19.20 -34.20 3.63
C MET A 336 19.65 -33.13 4.63
N THR A 337 18.79 -32.14 4.86
CA THR A 337 18.99 -31.13 5.90
C THR A 337 17.91 -31.32 6.95
N SER A 338 18.30 -31.36 8.21
CA SER A 338 17.36 -31.36 9.34
C SER A 338 17.61 -30.17 10.24
N LEU A 339 16.54 -29.63 10.78
CA LEU A 339 16.55 -28.59 11.80
C LEU A 339 15.78 -29.10 13.01
N ASP A 340 16.45 -29.22 14.14
CA ASP A 340 15.89 -29.67 15.40
C ASP A 340 15.73 -28.48 16.35
N VAL A 341 14.50 -28.25 16.81
CA VAL A 341 14.20 -27.28 17.88
C VAL A 341 14.05 -28.04 19.18
N PHE A 342 14.83 -27.70 20.19
CA PHE A 342 14.82 -28.35 21.51
C PHE A 342 14.03 -27.54 22.55
N GLU A 343 13.62 -28.20 23.64
CA GLU A 343 12.81 -27.59 24.71
C GLU A 343 13.49 -26.38 25.37
N ASP A 344 14.82 -26.38 25.47
CA ASP A 344 15.62 -25.28 26.02
C ASP A 344 15.79 -24.09 25.05
N GLY A 345 15.22 -24.20 23.84
CA GLY A 345 15.25 -23.19 22.81
C GLY A 345 16.48 -23.27 21.90
N ILE A 346 17.39 -24.22 22.14
CA ILE A 346 18.51 -24.51 21.25
C ILE A 346 17.96 -25.00 19.91
N VAL A 347 18.60 -24.54 18.82
CA VAL A 347 18.30 -25.04 17.47
C VAL A 347 19.57 -25.64 16.87
N GLU A 348 19.48 -26.88 16.43
CA GLU A 348 20.55 -27.55 15.69
C GLU A 348 20.15 -27.72 14.22
N VAL A 349 21.06 -27.38 13.31
CA VAL A 349 20.91 -27.61 11.88
C VAL A 349 21.99 -28.56 11.42
N VAL A 350 21.58 -29.67 10.80
CA VAL A 350 22.47 -30.72 10.33
C VAL A 350 22.28 -30.91 8.83
N GLY A 351 23.35 -30.71 8.06
CA GLY A 351 23.39 -30.99 6.62
C GLY A 351 24.17 -32.27 6.33
N THR A 352 23.51 -33.24 5.68
CA THR A 352 24.12 -34.52 5.29
C THR A 352 24.04 -34.71 3.78
N HIS A 353 25.14 -35.11 3.15
CA HIS A 353 25.21 -35.43 1.72
C HIS A 353 25.54 -36.91 1.55
N GLU A 354 24.88 -37.65 0.63
CA GLU A 354 25.01 -39.12 0.50
C GLU A 354 26.46 -39.61 0.35
N ASP A 355 27.34 -38.78 -0.23
CA ASP A 355 28.75 -39.09 -0.46
C ASP A 355 29.73 -38.56 0.63
N ARG A 356 29.25 -37.96 1.74
CA ARG A 356 30.10 -37.42 2.81
C ARG A 356 29.53 -37.73 4.21
N HIS A 357 30.42 -38.02 5.18
CA HIS A 357 30.06 -37.93 6.61
C HIS A 357 29.45 -36.54 6.91
N PRO A 358 28.56 -36.38 7.92
CA PRO A 358 27.79 -35.14 8.15
C PRO A 358 28.68 -33.92 7.98
N SER A 359 28.39 -33.13 6.96
CA SER A 359 29.36 -32.18 6.41
C SER A 359 29.46 -30.93 7.28
N THR A 360 28.36 -30.57 7.97
CA THR A 360 28.25 -29.38 8.81
C THR A 360 27.15 -29.58 9.85
N ILE A 361 27.48 -29.31 11.12
CA ILE A 361 26.52 -29.11 12.21
C ILE A 361 26.62 -27.64 12.62
N LEU A 362 25.51 -26.91 12.55
CA LEU A 362 25.40 -25.54 13.06
C LEU A 362 24.48 -25.56 14.27
N GLU A 363 24.95 -25.03 15.38
CA GLU A 363 24.19 -24.92 16.62
C GLU A 363 23.91 -23.44 16.90
N TYR A 364 22.65 -23.12 17.13
CA TYR A 364 22.18 -21.80 17.50
C TYR A 364 21.65 -21.84 18.93
N PRO A 365 22.17 -21.00 19.84
CA PRO A 365 21.78 -21.04 21.25
C PRO A 365 20.30 -20.77 21.50
N THR A 366 19.64 -20.03 20.60
CA THR A 366 18.23 -19.69 20.70
C THR A 366 17.56 -19.62 19.32
N VAL A 367 16.23 -19.79 19.26
CA VAL A 367 15.41 -19.54 18.06
C VAL A 367 15.63 -18.12 17.48
N PRO A 368 15.66 -17.03 18.27
CA PRO A 368 16.02 -15.72 17.75
C PRO A 368 17.42 -15.63 17.10
N ASP A 369 18.42 -16.33 17.63
CA ASP A 369 19.77 -16.33 17.06
C ASP A 369 19.81 -17.01 15.68
N LEU A 370 19.05 -18.09 15.52
CA LEU A 370 18.80 -18.72 14.23
C LEU A 370 18.11 -17.74 13.28
N ILE A 371 17.00 -17.12 13.70
CA ILE A 371 16.21 -16.20 12.86
C ILE A 371 17.09 -15.03 12.37
N ALA A 372 17.97 -14.50 13.22
CA ALA A 372 18.90 -13.44 12.84
C ALA A 372 19.93 -13.86 11.77
N GLN A 373 20.18 -15.16 11.62
CA GLN A 373 21.16 -15.74 10.69
C GLN A 373 20.52 -16.65 9.64
N ILE A 374 19.19 -16.65 9.53
CA ILE A 374 18.42 -17.62 8.76
C ILE A 374 18.72 -17.56 7.25
N GLY A 375 19.14 -16.40 6.74
CA GLY A 375 19.61 -16.26 5.35
C GLY A 375 20.89 -17.05 5.04
N VAL A 376 21.65 -17.47 6.06
CA VAL A 376 22.80 -18.38 5.91
C VAL A 376 22.34 -19.83 5.62
N LEU A 377 21.08 -20.16 5.93
CA LEU A 377 20.52 -21.48 5.67
C LEU A 377 20.14 -21.69 4.20
N GLU A 378 20.07 -20.63 3.38
CA GLU A 378 19.85 -20.74 1.92
C GLU A 378 20.87 -21.69 1.29
N ASP A 379 22.14 -21.61 1.69
CA ASP A 379 23.22 -22.44 1.16
C ASP A 379 23.09 -23.92 1.56
N LEU A 380 22.36 -24.23 2.65
CA LEU A 380 22.17 -25.61 3.15
C LEU A 380 20.90 -26.29 2.61
N THR A 381 19.98 -25.53 2.02
CA THR A 381 18.72 -26.05 1.47
C THR A 381 18.64 -25.95 -0.05
N SER A 382 19.64 -25.36 -0.71
CA SER A 382 19.58 -24.98 -2.14
C SER A 382 20.57 -25.67 -3.08
N GLU A 383 21.27 -26.74 -2.67
CA GLU A 383 22.11 -27.55 -3.58
C GLU A 383 21.37 -28.68 -4.29
#